data_AF-W2F325-F1
#
_entry.id   AF-W2F325-F1
#
_cell.length_a   1.000
_cell.length_b   1.000
_cell.length_c   1.000
_cell.angle_alpha   90.00
_cell.angle_beta   90.00
_cell.angle_gamma   90.00
#
_symmetry.space_group_name_H-M   'P 1'
#
loop_
_entity.id
_entity.type
_entity.pdbx_description
1 polymer ?
#
loop_
_entity_poly.entity_id
_entity_poly.type
_entity_poly.pdbx_seq_one_letter_code
_entity_poly.pdbx_strand_id
1 'polypeptide(L)'
;MAMPVKKITTSKPFCALAGVGPYALAKANEVYEDMAVRGRKLVSMMSREAAEEFQQTAHELEDVSRTARQDQERERAGQTAGRARATTSATTRG
;
A
#
# COMPACT_ATOMS: atom_id res chain seq x y z
N MET A 1 61.46 46.93 10.24
CA MET A 1 60.73 46.77 8.97
C MET A 1 59.51 45.89 9.22
N ALA A 2 58.29 46.41 9.11
CA ALA A 2 57.05 45.66 9.34
C ALA A 2 56.45 45.23 7.99
N MET A 3 56.19 43.94 7.81
CA MET A 3 55.61 43.40 6.58
C MET A 3 54.07 43.44 6.65
N PRO A 4 53.36 43.95 5.62
CA PRO A 4 51.89 43.94 5.62
C PRO A 4 51.37 42.53 5.34
N VAL A 5 50.91 41.85 6.40
CA VAL A 5 50.22 40.56 6.29
C VAL A 5 48.78 40.82 5.85
N LYS A 6 48.47 40.57 4.57
CA LYS A 6 47.09 40.65 4.07
C LYS A 6 46.25 39.60 4.78
N LYS A 7 45.20 40.03 5.50
CA LYS A 7 44.30 39.13 6.23
C LYS A 7 43.74 38.09 5.26
N ILE A 8 43.91 36.82 5.59
CA ILE A 8 43.53 35.65 4.76
C ILE A 8 42.08 35.74 4.24
N THR A 9 41.21 36.40 5.00
CA THR A 9 39.80 36.67 4.69
C THR A 9 39.57 37.55 3.46
N THR A 10 40.57 38.33 3.03
CA THR A 10 40.50 39.21 1.84
C THR A 10 41.19 38.61 0.61
N SER A 11 41.60 37.34 0.70
CA SER A 11 42.16 36.65 -0.45
C SER A 11 41.03 36.13 -1.36
N LYS A 12 41.19 36.39 -2.66
CA LYS A 12 40.24 36.01 -3.72
C LYS A 12 39.77 34.54 -3.71
N PRO A 13 40.57 33.51 -3.35
CA PRO A 13 40.05 32.13 -3.40
C PRO A 13 38.92 31.87 -2.40
N PHE A 14 38.88 32.57 -1.26
CA PHE A 14 37.83 32.36 -0.25
C PHE A 14 36.47 32.94 -0.69
N CYS A 15 36.45 34.07 -1.40
CA CYS A 15 35.20 34.63 -1.94
C CYS A 15 34.63 33.81 -3.11
N ALA A 16 35.48 33.21 -3.96
CA ALA A 16 35.03 32.39 -5.09
C ALA A 16 34.40 31.06 -4.63
N LEU A 17 34.94 30.44 -3.58
CA LEU A 17 34.42 29.18 -3.03
C LEU A 17 33.04 29.35 -2.37
N ALA A 18 32.77 30.52 -1.79
CA ALA A 18 31.50 30.82 -1.12
C ALA A 18 30.28 30.77 -2.06
N GLY A 19 30.46 30.93 -3.38
CA GLY A 19 29.37 30.84 -4.37
C GLY A 19 29.02 29.42 -4.82
N VAL A 20 29.94 28.45 -4.64
CA VAL A 20 29.76 27.08 -5.15
C VAL A 20 28.83 26.25 -4.26
N GLY A 21 28.82 26.53 -2.94
CA GLY A 21 27.94 25.85 -1.98
C GLY A 21 26.45 26.01 -2.29
N PRO A 22 25.92 27.25 -2.43
CA PRO A 22 24.52 27.48 -2.77
C PRO A 22 24.12 26.87 -4.12
N TYR A 23 25.01 26.90 -5.12
CA TYR A 23 24.76 26.30 -6.43
C TYR A 23 24.66 24.77 -6.35
N ALA A 24 25.57 24.12 -5.63
CA ALA A 24 25.54 22.68 -5.43
C ALA A 24 24.27 22.24 -4.67
N LEU A 25 23.85 23.00 -3.67
CA LEU A 25 22.59 22.76 -2.95
C LEU A 25 21.37 22.92 -3.85
N ALA A 26 21.32 23.95 -4.70
CA ALA A 26 20.22 24.15 -5.64
C ALA A 26 20.10 22.96 -6.62
N LYS A 27 21.23 22.48 -7.15
CA LYS A 27 21.26 21.30 -8.04
C LYS A 27 20.89 20.01 -7.35
N ALA A 28 21.35 19.80 -6.12
CA ALA A 28 20.93 18.66 -5.32
C ALA A 28 19.42 18.69 -5.04
N ASN A 29 18.86 19.87 -4.76
CA ASN A 29 17.44 20.04 -4.48
C ASN A 29 16.56 19.80 -5.72
N GLU A 30 16.98 20.27 -6.91
CA GLU A 30 16.31 19.96 -8.18
C GLU A 30 16.21 18.44 -8.41
N VAL A 31 17.30 17.71 -8.20
CA VAL A 31 17.33 16.25 -8.36
C VAL A 31 16.45 15.56 -7.32
N TYR A 32 16.46 16.03 -6.07
CA TYR A 32 15.64 15.49 -5.01
C TYR A 32 14.14 15.66 -5.31
N GLU A 33 13.71 16.85 -5.72
CA GLU A 33 12.30 17.12 -6.04
C GLU A 33 11.80 16.24 -7.19
N ASP A 34 12.61 16.07 -8.23
CA ASP A 34 12.29 15.21 -9.37
C ASP A 34 12.19 13.72 -8.97
N MET A 35 13.09 13.25 -8.10
CA MET A 35 12.97 11.92 -7.48
C MET A 35 11.74 11.80 -6.58
N ALA A 36 11.40 12.83 -5.81
CA ALA A 36 10.25 12.81 -4.91
C ALA A 36 8.92 12.73 -5.70
N VAL A 37 8.80 13.47 -6.81
CA VAL A 37 7.63 13.39 -7.70
C VAL A 37 7.49 12.00 -8.32
N ARG A 38 8.58 11.45 -8.87
CA ARG A 38 8.56 10.10 -9.46
C ARG A 38 8.29 9.02 -8.42
N GLY A 39 8.91 9.12 -7.24
CA GLY A 39 8.72 8.19 -6.13
C GLY A 39 7.28 8.15 -5.67
N ARG A 40 6.64 9.32 -5.48
CA ARG A 40 5.21 9.39 -5.13
C ARG A 40 4.32 8.73 -6.18
N LYS A 41 4.60 8.97 -7.47
CA LYS A 41 3.83 8.36 -8.57
C LYS A 41 3.98 6.83 -8.57
N LEU A 42 5.19 6.33 -8.38
CA LEU A 42 5.46 4.88 -8.36
C LEU A 42 4.79 4.21 -7.17
N VAL A 43 4.92 4.77 -5.97
CA VAL A 43 4.24 4.27 -4.76
C VAL A 43 2.73 4.29 -4.94
N SER A 44 2.17 5.34 -5.55
CA SER A 44 0.73 5.41 -5.83
C SER A 44 0.26 4.34 -6.81
N MET A 45 1.04 4.02 -7.84
CA MET A 45 0.71 2.95 -8.79
C MET A 45 0.75 1.59 -8.10
N MET A 46 1.84 1.28 -7.39
CA MET A 46 1.98 0.01 -6.68
C MET A 46 0.93 -0.17 -5.58
N SER A 47 0.59 0.90 -4.85
CA SER A 47 -0.46 0.86 -3.85
C SER A 47 -1.84 0.62 -4.45
N ARG A 48 -2.10 1.13 -5.65
CA ARG A 48 -3.35 0.90 -6.37
C ARG A 48 -3.44 -0.52 -6.89
N GLU A 49 -2.37 -1.03 -7.50
CA GLU A 49 -2.28 -2.40 -7.97
C GLU A 49 -2.47 -3.39 -6.82
N ALA A 50 -1.77 -3.17 -5.70
CA ALA A 50 -1.99 -3.96 -4.49
C ALA A 50 -3.44 -3.88 -3.97
N ALA A 51 -4.05 -2.69 -4.00
CA ALA A 51 -5.45 -2.54 -3.60
C ALA A 51 -6.42 -3.30 -4.51
N GLU A 52 -6.15 -3.35 -5.82
CA GLU A 52 -6.93 -4.11 -6.80
C GLU A 52 -6.81 -5.62 -6.55
N GLU A 53 -5.60 -6.13 -6.27
CA GLU A 53 -5.38 -7.53 -5.88
C GLU A 53 -6.13 -7.92 -4.59
N PHE A 54 -6.13 -7.03 -3.59
CA PHE A 54 -6.89 -7.25 -2.35
C PHE A 54 -8.40 -7.29 -2.59
N GLN A 55 -8.93 -6.43 -3.46
CA GLN A 55 -10.35 -6.43 -3.82
C GLN A 55 -10.74 -7.73 -4.53
N GLN A 56 -9.91 -8.21 -5.46
CA GLN A 56 -10.15 -9.47 -6.15
C GLN A 56 -10.15 -10.65 -5.16
N THR A 57 -9.16 -10.71 -4.28
CA THR A 57 -9.08 -11.75 -3.24
C THR A 57 -10.29 -11.70 -2.32
N ALA A 58 -10.75 -10.50 -1.92
CA ALA A 58 -11.94 -10.34 -1.11
C ALA A 58 -13.20 -10.83 -1.82
N HIS A 59 -13.36 -10.54 -3.11
CA HIS A 59 -14.49 -11.02 -3.91
C HIS A 59 -14.50 -12.56 -4.02
N GLU A 60 -13.34 -13.17 -4.27
CA GLU A 60 -13.21 -14.63 -4.30
C GLU A 60 -13.58 -15.25 -2.95
N LEU A 61 -13.14 -14.64 -1.86
CA LEU A 61 -13.46 -15.09 -0.51
C LEU A 61 -14.95 -14.93 -0.18
N GLU A 62 -15.58 -13.85 -0.64
CA GLU A 62 -17.01 -13.63 -0.51
C GLU A 62 -17.82 -14.70 -1.24
N ASP A 63 -17.44 -15.05 -2.46
CA ASP A 63 -18.09 -16.11 -3.24
C ASP A 63 -17.96 -17.47 -2.55
N VAL A 64 -16.77 -17.81 -2.04
CA VAL A 64 -16.54 -19.02 -1.25
C VAL A 64 -17.38 -19.02 0.04
N SER A 65 -17.49 -17.88 0.72
CA SER A 65 -18.31 -17.77 1.93
C SER A 65 -19.81 -17.92 1.63
N ARG A 66 -20.26 -17.43 0.46
CA ARG A 66 -21.65 -17.50 0.01
C ARG A 66 -22.04 -18.93 -0.32
N THR A 67 -21.20 -19.66 -1.04
CA THR A 67 -21.44 -21.07 -1.36
C THR A 67 -21.46 -21.93 -0.09
N ALA A 68 -20.49 -21.73 0.82
CA ALA A 68 -20.46 -22.45 2.09
C ALA A 68 -21.72 -22.19 2.95
N ARG A 69 -22.26 -20.97 2.93
CA ARG A 69 -23.53 -20.65 3.61
C ARG A 69 -24.72 -21.34 2.96
N GLN A 70 -24.80 -21.34 1.63
CA GLN A 70 -25.89 -22.00 0.91
C GLN A 70 -25.88 -23.51 1.12
N ASP A 71 -24.71 -24.14 1.17
CA ASP A 71 -24.58 -25.57 1.44
C ASP A 71 -25.04 -25.91 2.86
N GLN A 72 -24.66 -25.11 3.87
CA GLN A 72 -25.18 -25.27 5.23
C GLN A 72 -26.69 -25.14 5.31
N GLU A 73 -27.28 -24.17 4.59
CA GLU A 73 -28.72 -23.98 4.57
C GLU A 73 -29.44 -25.17 3.90
N ARG A 74 -28.89 -25.69 2.80
CA ARG A 74 -29.40 -26.90 2.15
C ARG A 74 -29.31 -28.13 3.03
N GLU A 75 -28.20 -28.32 3.74
CA GLU A 75 -28.04 -29.41 4.69
C GLU A 75 -29.03 -29.31 5.85
N ARG A 76 -29.22 -28.11 6.42
CA ARG A 76 -30.22 -27.87 7.47
C ARG A 76 -31.64 -28.10 6.97
N ALA A 77 -31.97 -27.64 5.76
CA ALA A 77 -33.27 -27.88 5.14
C ALA A 77 -33.50 -29.39 4.91
N GLY A 78 -32.47 -30.12 4.46
CA GLY A 78 -32.51 -31.58 4.31
C GLY A 78 -32.71 -32.32 5.64
N GLN A 79 -32.05 -31.88 6.71
CA GLN A 79 -32.21 -32.47 8.04
C GLN A 79 -33.61 -32.23 8.62
N THR A 80 -34.16 -31.03 8.47
CA THR A 80 -35.53 -30.73 8.93
C THR A 80 -36.59 -31.50 8.16
N ALA A 81 -36.43 -31.64 6.84
CA ALA A 81 -37.32 -32.44 6.00
C ALA A 81 -37.22 -33.95 6.32
N GLY A 82 -36.00 -34.47 6.52
CA GLY A 82 -35.77 -35.86 6.93
C GLY A 82 -36.36 -36.16 8.31
N ARG A 83 -36.25 -35.22 9.24
CA ARG A 83 -36.85 -35.30 10.58
C ARG A 83 -38.38 -35.35 10.51
N ALA A 84 -39.02 -34.47 9.73
CA ALA A 84 -40.48 -34.43 9.58
C ALA A 84 -41.04 -35.70 8.90
N ARG A 85 -40.28 -36.29 7.97
CA ARG A 85 -40.63 -37.55 7.31
C ARG A 85 -40.52 -38.76 8.25
N ALA A 86 -39.50 -38.79 9.10
CA ALA A 86 -39.34 -39.83 10.11
C ALA A 86 -40.51 -39.82 11.11
N THR A 87 -40.96 -38.65 11.56
CA THR A 87 -42.09 -38.53 12.49
C THR A 87 -43.43 -38.94 11.88
N THR A 88 -43.67 -38.64 10.60
CA THR A 88 -44.91 -39.06 9.92
C THR A 88 -44.94 -40.58 9.66
N SER A 89 -43.81 -41.18 9.26
CA SER A 89 -43.72 -42.63 9.07
C SER A 89 -43.88 -43.46 10.35
N ALA A 90 -43.58 -42.88 11.52
CA ALA A 90 -43.78 -43.52 12.81
C ALA A 90 -45.26 -43.55 13.24
N THR A 91 -46.07 -42.57 12.82
CA THR A 91 -47.50 -42.49 13.15
C THR A 91 -48.38 -43.34 12.23
N THR A 92 -47.99 -43.59 10.98
CA THR A 92 -48.78 -44.44 10.04
C THR A 92 -48.57 -45.95 10.25
N ARG A 93 -47.69 -46.37 11.18
CA ARG A 93 -47.31 -47.78 11.38
C ARG A 93 -47.70 -48.36 12.76
N GLY A 94 -48.55 -47.67 13.52
CA GLY A 94 -49.20 -48.17 14.74
C GLY A 94 -50.70 -48.27 14.53
#